data_AF-A0A2S7QIT2-F1
#
_entry.id   AF-A0A2S7QIT2-F1
#
_cell.length_a   1.000
_cell.length_b   1.000
_cell.length_c   1.000
_cell.angle_alpha   90.00
_cell.angle_beta   90.00
_cell.angle_gamma   90.00
#
_symmetry.space_group_name_H-M   'P 1'
#
loop_
_entity.id
_entity.type
_entity.pdbx_description
1 polymer ?
#
loop_
_entity_poly.entity_id
_entity_poly.type
_entity_poly.pdbx_seq_one_letter_code
_entity_poly.pdbx_strand_id
1 'polypeptide(L)'
;MRKRWPFRLLLDSDGWSGDPNAADKKKAIEIWSLYSYNLHKATFQGLQNLPARKGKRNFIIGRGSFTGAQRFAGLWTGDNDSSWEFFNISVAQVLALGLAGVTIAGADVGGFEPIEGQQWADPELLIRWYCAYSLLPWFRNHYSAKKDKKLFQEPYAYRELQDKPDWQNVPEKDHNMYYSVLPVCRYMVQLRYSLLQLLYDAMFENMISGLPIARSMIITDPLDASLYQANQAYTRSQYLVRNDLLVAPALFKQSENSLRDSVPDRTRDDKDAPPNQITINVYPGKNNTYDMYLDDGVSRESAPGSAYLSSLSAGPQGLVDAYSGDTEANSIFRHVKFEQTTTRQFAKDQLRDTRCLTVSTPWAKYTDEQVKKDVGPEYRIVFWHSSKWPSAEMDLSAVIVNANPEVRHESDNALRATVVWVPVDANVNATIEVSYPVSYH
;
A
#
# COMPACT_ATOMS: atom_id res chain seq x y z
N MET A 1 -17.20 44.62 27.65
CA MET A 1 -17.84 43.64 26.74
C MET A 1 -17.64 42.23 27.29
N ARG A 2 -18.70 41.54 27.72
CA ARG A 2 -18.60 40.12 28.10
C ARG A 2 -18.29 39.33 26.82
N LYS A 3 -17.15 38.61 26.78
CA LYS A 3 -16.82 37.66 25.71
C LYS A 3 -17.94 36.62 25.62
N ARG A 4 -18.92 36.83 24.73
CA ARG A 4 -19.98 35.86 24.47
C ARG A 4 -19.33 34.72 23.69
N TRP A 5 -19.47 33.50 24.18
CA TRP A 5 -18.98 32.29 23.52
C TRP A 5 -19.53 32.21 22.08
N PRO A 6 -18.70 31.78 21.09
CA PRO A 6 -19.03 31.84 19.67
C PRO A 6 -20.29 31.05 19.30
N PHE A 7 -20.74 30.10 20.13
CA PHE A 7 -21.90 29.25 19.91
C PHE A 7 -23.25 29.97 19.80
N ARG A 8 -23.35 31.23 20.25
CA ARG A 8 -24.57 32.06 20.10
C ARG A 8 -24.49 33.05 18.94
N LEU A 9 -23.39 33.06 18.19
CA LEU A 9 -23.27 33.86 16.97
C LEU A 9 -24.26 33.33 15.93
N LEU A 10 -25.06 34.23 15.35
CA LEU A 10 -25.97 33.90 14.26
C LEU A 10 -25.22 34.06 12.94
N LEU A 11 -25.17 32.98 12.15
CA LEU A 11 -24.51 32.87 10.87
C LEU A 11 -25.54 32.59 9.77
N ASP A 12 -25.31 33.09 8.57
CA ASP A 12 -26.15 32.78 7.42
C ASP A 12 -26.07 31.27 7.12
N SER A 13 -27.21 30.64 6.85
CA SER A 13 -27.22 29.25 6.40
C SER A 13 -26.81 29.18 4.93
N ASP A 14 -26.06 28.14 4.55
CA ASP A 14 -25.59 27.89 3.16
C ASP A 14 -26.71 27.44 2.19
N GLY A 15 -27.93 27.97 2.37
CA GLY A 15 -29.04 27.77 1.46
C GLY A 15 -28.74 28.39 0.09
N TRP A 16 -29.24 27.78 -0.98
CA TRP A 16 -29.11 28.33 -2.32
C TRP A 16 -30.05 29.55 -2.50
N SER A 17 -29.74 30.44 -3.44
CA SER A 17 -30.56 31.62 -3.72
C SER A 17 -31.96 31.21 -4.21
N GLY A 18 -32.98 31.33 -3.35
CA GLY A 18 -34.36 30.93 -3.63
C GLY A 18 -34.84 29.71 -2.82
N ASP A 19 -34.03 29.20 -1.89
CA ASP A 19 -34.44 28.12 -0.99
C ASP A 19 -35.63 28.56 -0.11
N PRO A 20 -36.82 27.94 -0.24
CA PRO A 20 -37.99 28.28 0.57
C PRO A 20 -37.81 27.93 2.05
N ASN A 21 -36.79 27.14 2.39
CA ASN A 21 -36.43 26.74 3.75
C ASN A 21 -35.14 27.40 4.26
N ALA A 22 -34.56 28.36 3.53
CA ALA A 22 -33.43 29.13 4.04
C ALA A 22 -33.86 29.89 5.30
N ALA A 23 -33.28 29.52 6.44
CA ALA A 23 -33.47 30.31 7.65
C ALA A 23 -32.60 31.56 7.54
N ASP A 24 -33.16 32.73 7.87
CA ASP A 24 -32.44 34.01 7.77
C ASP A 24 -31.06 33.95 8.44
N LYS A 25 -30.93 33.30 9.62
CA LYS A 25 -29.66 32.93 10.28
C LYS A 25 -29.81 31.72 11.22
N LYS A 26 -28.75 30.91 11.39
CA LYS A 26 -28.64 29.78 12.35
C LYS A 26 -27.56 30.03 13.39
N LYS A 27 -27.62 29.41 14.56
CA LYS A 27 -26.53 29.53 15.55
C LYS A 27 -25.29 28.80 15.04
N ALA A 28 -24.11 29.35 15.30
CA ALA A 28 -22.84 28.76 14.88
C ALA A 28 -22.65 27.31 15.35
N ILE A 29 -23.21 26.93 16.50
CA ILE A 29 -23.16 25.54 16.98
C ILE A 29 -24.00 24.56 16.13
N GLU A 30 -25.11 25.03 15.54
CA GLU A 30 -25.99 24.19 14.72
C GLU A 30 -25.35 23.87 13.36
N ILE A 31 -24.46 24.74 12.89
CA ILE A 31 -23.79 24.60 11.58
C ILE A 31 -22.27 24.41 11.72
N TRP A 32 -21.77 24.11 12.92
CA TRP A 32 -20.33 24.07 13.23
C TRP A 32 -19.58 23.12 12.29
N SER A 33 -20.14 21.93 12.08
CA SER A 33 -19.54 20.91 11.20
C SER A 33 -19.52 21.30 9.71
N LEU A 34 -20.31 22.29 9.30
CA LEU A 34 -20.33 22.81 7.94
C LEU A 34 -19.28 23.91 7.71
N TYR A 35 -18.59 24.39 8.74
CA TYR A 35 -17.61 25.46 8.60
C TYR A 35 -16.53 25.12 7.55
N SER A 36 -15.84 23.99 7.71
CA SER A 36 -14.80 23.57 6.76
C SER A 36 -15.38 23.25 5.38
N TYR A 37 -16.59 22.67 5.32
CA TYR A 37 -17.26 22.40 4.04
C TYR A 37 -17.53 23.70 3.27
N ASN A 38 -18.10 24.71 3.93
CA ASN A 38 -18.39 26.02 3.35
C ASN A 38 -17.11 26.75 2.97
N LEU A 39 -16.05 26.62 3.77
CA LEU A 39 -14.74 27.17 3.43
C LEU A 39 -14.18 26.55 2.14
N HIS A 40 -14.26 25.23 1.98
CA HIS A 40 -13.83 24.55 0.75
C HIS A 40 -14.68 24.97 -0.45
N LYS A 41 -16.01 25.02 -0.29
CA LYS A 41 -16.97 25.44 -1.32
C LYS A 41 -16.69 26.88 -1.78
N ALA A 42 -16.57 27.82 -0.84
CA ALA A 42 -16.30 29.22 -1.13
C ALA A 42 -14.94 29.39 -1.81
N THR A 43 -13.90 28.68 -1.35
CA THR A 43 -12.57 28.68 -1.99
C THR A 43 -12.65 28.14 -3.43
N PHE A 44 -13.37 27.04 -3.65
CA PHE A 44 -13.55 26.45 -4.98
C PHE A 44 -14.26 27.41 -5.94
N GLN A 45 -15.37 28.00 -5.52
CA GLN A 45 -16.14 28.97 -6.32
C GLN A 45 -15.34 30.24 -6.58
N GLY A 46 -14.63 30.75 -5.57
CA GLY A 46 -13.73 31.89 -5.73
C GLY A 46 -12.66 31.64 -6.79
N LEU A 47 -12.00 30.48 -6.75
CA LEU A 47 -11.00 30.09 -7.74
C LEU A 47 -11.58 29.92 -9.16
N GLN A 48 -12.82 29.43 -9.29
CA GLN A 48 -13.51 29.31 -10.59
C GLN A 48 -13.82 30.68 -11.23
N ASN A 49 -14.08 31.69 -10.41
CA ASN A 49 -14.38 33.04 -10.88
C ASN A 49 -13.14 33.83 -11.31
N LEU A 50 -11.93 33.33 -11.06
CA LEU A 50 -10.69 34.01 -11.48
C LEU A 50 -10.45 33.81 -12.99
N PRO A 51 -10.40 34.88 -13.81
CA PRO A 51 -10.18 34.76 -15.25
C PRO A 51 -8.90 33.99 -15.61
N ALA A 52 -7.82 34.17 -14.84
CA ALA A 52 -6.53 33.48 -15.04
C ALA A 52 -6.58 31.94 -14.84
N ARG A 53 -7.69 31.43 -14.28
CA ARG A 53 -7.92 30.01 -14.01
C ARG A 53 -9.02 29.39 -14.88
N LYS A 54 -9.57 30.12 -15.85
CA LYS A 54 -10.61 29.59 -16.76
C LYS A 54 -10.15 28.27 -17.41
N GLY A 55 -10.98 27.23 -17.29
CA GLY A 55 -10.70 25.89 -17.83
C GLY A 55 -9.67 25.07 -17.06
N LYS A 56 -9.15 25.55 -15.92
CA LYS A 56 -8.17 24.82 -15.10
C LYS A 56 -8.85 24.10 -13.93
N ARG A 57 -8.31 22.94 -13.55
CA ARG A 57 -8.72 22.24 -12.32
C ARG A 57 -8.14 22.94 -11.09
N ASN A 58 -8.92 22.98 -10.01
CA ASN A 58 -8.47 23.53 -8.75
C ASN A 58 -7.78 22.45 -7.91
N PHE A 59 -6.78 22.87 -7.17
CA PHE A 59 -6.12 22.05 -6.16
C PHE A 59 -6.34 22.73 -4.82
N ILE A 60 -7.20 22.13 -3.99
CA ILE A 60 -7.60 22.66 -2.69
C ILE A 60 -7.40 21.53 -1.69
N ILE A 61 -6.71 21.85 -0.60
CA ILE A 61 -6.44 20.92 0.50
C ILE A 61 -7.11 21.49 1.75
N GLY A 62 -7.92 20.65 2.39
CA GLY A 62 -8.55 20.95 3.66
C GLY A 62 -7.97 20.15 4.83
N ARG A 63 -8.22 20.64 6.05
CA ARG A 63 -8.12 19.83 7.27
C ARG A 63 -9.53 19.56 7.80
N GLY A 64 -9.96 18.30 7.68
CA GLY A 64 -11.32 17.88 8.06
C GLY A 64 -12.43 18.53 7.22
N SER A 65 -13.58 17.89 7.15
CA SER A 65 -14.76 18.46 6.48
C SER A 65 -16.04 17.70 6.81
N PHE A 66 -17.12 18.02 6.08
CA PHE A 66 -18.38 17.31 6.13
C PHE A 66 -18.59 16.43 4.88
N THR A 67 -19.55 15.50 4.92
CA THR A 67 -19.91 14.66 3.77
C THR A 67 -20.23 15.51 2.55
N GLY A 68 -19.67 15.14 1.39
CA GLY A 68 -19.83 15.89 0.14
C GLY A 68 -18.67 16.85 -0.18
N ALA A 69 -17.75 17.08 0.76
CA ALA A 69 -16.60 17.97 0.57
C ALA A 69 -15.62 17.53 -0.53
N GLN A 70 -15.61 16.26 -0.91
CA GLN A 70 -14.76 15.71 -1.99
C GLN A 70 -14.97 16.40 -3.34
N ARG A 71 -16.12 17.08 -3.53
CA ARG A 71 -16.42 17.87 -4.73
C ARG A 71 -15.57 19.14 -4.83
N PHE A 72 -15.00 19.59 -3.72
CA PHE A 72 -14.33 20.88 -3.61
C PHE A 72 -12.85 20.74 -3.23
N ALA A 73 -12.51 19.78 -2.34
CA ALA A 73 -11.16 19.66 -1.80
C ALA A 73 -10.78 18.21 -1.48
N GLY A 74 -9.49 17.90 -1.58
CA GLY A 74 -8.90 16.75 -0.91
C GLY A 74 -8.61 17.06 0.56
N LEU A 75 -8.41 16.03 1.39
CA LEU A 75 -8.15 16.22 2.81
C LEU A 75 -6.79 15.66 3.21
N TRP A 76 -6.06 16.43 4.01
CA TRP A 76 -4.97 15.86 4.80
C TRP A 76 -5.49 15.49 6.20
N THR A 77 -4.97 14.40 6.77
CA THR A 77 -5.50 13.76 7.99
C THR A 77 -5.20 14.51 9.29
N GLY A 78 -4.46 15.62 9.23
CA GLY A 78 -4.15 16.43 10.41
C GLY A 78 -2.73 16.22 10.92
N ASP A 79 -2.41 16.94 11.99
CA ASP A 79 -1.07 16.99 12.60
C ASP A 79 -0.73 15.61 13.17
N ASN A 80 -0.12 14.75 12.35
CA ASN A 80 0.18 13.38 12.71
C ASN A 80 1.50 13.24 13.46
N ASP A 81 1.55 12.22 14.32
CA ASP A 81 2.72 11.93 15.12
C ASP A 81 3.84 11.26 14.30
N SER A 82 5.09 11.57 14.63
CA SER A 82 6.30 10.99 14.01
C SER A 82 6.66 9.63 14.63
N SER A 83 5.67 8.74 14.77
CA SER A 83 5.81 7.45 15.46
C SER A 83 5.34 6.27 14.61
N TRP A 84 5.78 5.07 15.01
CA TRP A 84 5.34 3.81 14.41
C TRP A 84 3.87 3.52 14.70
N GLU A 85 3.40 3.90 15.89
CA GLU A 85 2.03 3.75 16.35
C GLU A 85 1.08 4.54 15.46
N PHE A 86 1.41 5.81 15.15
CA PHE A 86 0.62 6.59 14.22
C PHE A 86 0.73 6.04 12.79
N PHE A 87 1.94 5.70 12.35
CA PHE A 87 2.15 5.15 11.01
C PHE A 87 1.28 3.90 10.76
N ASN A 88 1.19 3.00 11.73
CA ASN A 88 0.39 1.77 11.66
C ASN A 88 -1.12 2.02 11.47
N ILE A 89 -1.68 3.09 12.03
CA ILE A 89 -3.09 3.43 11.84
C ILE A 89 -3.35 4.27 10.58
N SER A 90 -2.31 4.89 10.04
CA SER A 90 -2.44 5.94 9.02
C SER A 90 -2.98 5.40 7.69
N VAL A 91 -2.56 4.21 7.25
CA VAL A 91 -3.10 3.57 6.03
C VAL A 91 -4.59 3.31 6.18
N ALA A 92 -4.99 2.71 7.31
CA ALA A 92 -6.40 2.43 7.61
C ALA A 92 -7.25 3.71 7.62
N GLN A 93 -6.72 4.83 8.14
CA GLN A 93 -7.40 6.14 8.10
C GLN A 93 -7.65 6.60 6.66
N VAL A 94 -6.66 6.49 5.78
CA VAL A 94 -6.81 6.88 4.36
C VAL A 94 -7.83 5.99 3.65
N LEU A 95 -7.79 4.68 3.89
CA LEU A 95 -8.76 3.74 3.31
C LEU A 95 -10.18 4.02 3.81
N ALA A 96 -10.36 4.31 5.10
CA ALA A 96 -11.65 4.66 5.66
C ALA A 96 -12.22 5.97 5.08
N LEU A 97 -11.38 6.99 4.87
CA LEU A 97 -11.77 8.22 4.18
C LEU A 97 -12.19 7.95 2.73
N GLY A 98 -11.44 7.10 2.02
CA GLY A 98 -11.80 6.64 0.69
C GLY A 98 -13.18 6.00 0.65
N LEU A 99 -13.46 5.05 1.57
CA LEU A 99 -14.77 4.40 1.72
C LEU A 99 -15.90 5.40 2.01
N ALA A 100 -15.61 6.47 2.74
CA ALA A 100 -16.54 7.56 3.02
C ALA A 100 -16.70 8.58 1.86
N GLY A 101 -16.06 8.32 0.71
CA GLY A 101 -16.13 9.16 -0.49
C GLY A 101 -15.10 10.28 -0.55
N VAL A 102 -14.21 10.41 0.44
CA VAL A 102 -13.07 11.33 0.41
C VAL A 102 -11.86 10.58 -0.14
N THR A 103 -11.82 10.49 -1.47
CA THR A 103 -10.90 9.59 -2.19
C THR A 103 -9.53 10.17 -2.45
N ILE A 104 -9.36 11.49 -2.30
CA ILE A 104 -8.07 12.16 -2.28
C ILE A 104 -7.79 12.57 -0.84
N ALA A 105 -7.12 11.67 -0.10
CA ALA A 105 -6.68 11.93 1.27
C ALA A 105 -5.34 11.27 1.61
N GLY A 106 -4.65 11.82 2.61
CA GLY A 106 -3.41 11.26 3.15
C GLY A 106 -2.87 12.01 4.36
N ALA A 107 -1.83 11.45 4.96
CA ALA A 107 -1.12 12.00 6.11
C ALA A 107 0.20 12.67 5.67
N ASP A 108 0.88 13.31 6.60
CA ASP A 108 2.23 13.79 6.35
C ASP A 108 3.24 12.66 6.50
N VAL A 109 3.92 12.38 5.38
CA VAL A 109 4.89 11.30 5.25
C VAL A 109 6.12 11.62 6.11
N GLY A 110 6.40 10.74 7.08
CA GLY A 110 7.43 10.95 8.12
C GLY A 110 6.89 11.54 9.43
N GLY A 111 5.60 11.84 9.52
CA GLY A 111 5.01 12.51 10.68
C GLY A 111 5.21 14.02 10.67
N PHE A 112 4.23 14.74 11.23
CA PHE A 112 4.20 16.18 11.29
C PHE A 112 5.01 16.72 12.47
N GLU A 113 4.76 16.22 13.68
CA GLU A 113 5.53 16.52 14.89
C GLU A 113 5.46 15.36 15.89
N PRO A 114 6.51 15.10 16.68
CA PRO A 114 6.45 14.10 17.73
C PRO A 114 5.56 14.56 18.87
N ILE A 115 4.83 13.63 19.50
CA ILE A 115 4.25 13.87 20.82
C ILE A 115 5.36 14.28 21.81
N GLU A 116 5.02 15.14 22.77
CA GLU A 116 5.97 15.59 23.79
C GLU A 116 6.67 14.42 24.48
N GLY A 117 8.01 14.44 24.47
CA GLY A 117 8.85 13.36 25.01
C GLY A 117 9.22 12.25 24.01
N GLN A 118 8.70 12.27 22.78
CA GLN A 118 9.08 11.35 21.71
C GLN A 118 10.10 11.95 20.74
N GLN A 119 10.70 11.09 19.92
CA GLN A 119 11.65 11.48 18.89
C GLN A 119 10.95 11.69 17.55
N TRP A 120 11.56 12.54 16.73
CA TRP A 120 11.18 12.68 15.33
C TRP A 120 11.43 11.40 14.55
N ALA A 121 10.81 11.28 13.37
CA ALA A 121 11.00 10.10 12.54
C ALA A 121 12.47 9.86 12.21
N ASP A 122 12.94 8.70 12.63
CA ASP A 122 14.25 8.17 12.30
C ASP A 122 14.30 7.77 10.81
N PRO A 123 15.50 7.53 10.25
CA PRO A 123 15.65 7.10 8.87
C PRO A 123 14.81 5.88 8.48
N GLU A 124 14.66 4.88 9.36
CA GLU A 124 13.87 3.67 9.08
C GLU A 124 12.39 4.03 8.91
N LEU A 125 11.83 4.75 9.87
CA LEU A 125 10.44 5.16 9.86
C LEU A 125 10.15 6.01 8.60
N LEU A 126 11.01 6.97 8.27
CA LEU A 126 10.85 7.77 7.05
C LEU A 126 10.82 6.91 5.78
N ILE A 127 11.75 5.96 5.66
CA ILE A 127 11.78 5.02 4.53
C ILE A 127 10.47 4.24 4.45
N ARG A 128 9.98 3.67 5.57
CA ARG A 128 8.73 2.90 5.55
C ARG A 128 7.52 3.76 5.17
N TRP A 129 7.47 5.00 5.64
CA TRP A 129 6.46 5.97 5.24
C TRP A 129 6.45 6.17 3.72
N TYR A 130 7.61 6.35 3.08
CA TYR A 130 7.72 6.47 1.63
C TYR A 130 7.24 5.22 0.90
N CYS A 131 7.64 4.03 1.36
CA CYS A 131 7.20 2.76 0.79
C CYS A 131 5.68 2.58 0.87
N ALA A 132 5.05 3.00 1.97
CA ALA A 132 3.62 2.84 2.16
C ALA A 132 2.77 3.89 1.44
N TYR A 133 3.23 5.14 1.36
CA TYR A 133 2.44 6.27 0.86
C TYR A 133 2.70 6.63 -0.59
N SER A 134 3.76 6.11 -1.22
CA SER A 134 4.09 6.43 -2.61
C SER A 134 2.96 6.12 -3.59
N LEU A 135 2.09 5.15 -3.28
CA LEU A 135 0.97 4.74 -4.13
C LEU A 135 -0.41 5.07 -3.53
N LEU A 136 -0.46 5.72 -2.37
CA LEU A 136 -1.70 6.28 -1.84
C LEU A 136 -2.13 7.53 -2.64
N PRO A 137 -3.41 7.95 -2.56
CA PRO A 137 -3.94 9.04 -3.37
C PRO A 137 -3.23 10.38 -3.11
N TRP A 138 -2.69 10.53 -1.90
CA TRP A 138 -1.99 11.70 -1.42
C TRP A 138 -0.60 11.32 -0.89
N PHE A 139 0.43 11.91 -1.48
CA PHE A 139 1.82 11.64 -1.14
C PHE A 139 2.57 12.96 -0.95
N ARG A 140 2.75 13.36 0.31
CA ARG A 140 3.41 14.61 0.70
C ARG A 140 4.25 14.39 1.95
N ASN A 141 5.53 14.72 1.89
CA ASN A 141 6.39 14.88 3.06
C ASN A 141 6.21 16.31 3.60
N HIS A 142 5.83 16.43 4.87
CA HIS A 142 5.61 17.69 5.55
C HIS A 142 5.82 17.52 7.06
N TYR A 143 6.34 18.54 7.71
CA TYR A 143 6.68 18.50 9.14
C TYR A 143 6.76 19.92 9.72
N SER A 144 6.68 20.01 11.04
CA SER A 144 6.84 21.24 11.80
C SER A 144 8.33 21.58 11.94
N ALA A 145 8.91 22.18 10.91
CA ALA A 145 10.31 22.62 10.93
C ALA A 145 10.53 23.67 12.02
N LYS A 146 11.39 23.35 13.00
CA LYS A 146 11.80 24.27 14.07
C LYS A 146 13.31 24.15 14.24
N LYS A 147 14.02 25.30 14.25
CA LYS A 147 15.50 25.38 14.24
C LYS A 147 16.18 24.62 15.39
N ASP A 148 15.45 24.39 16.47
CA ASP A 148 15.87 23.71 17.70
C ASP A 148 15.34 22.27 17.84
N LYS A 149 14.44 21.82 16.95
CA LYS A 149 13.78 20.50 17.07
C LYS A 149 14.02 19.57 15.88
N LYS A 150 13.70 20.03 14.66
CA LYS A 150 13.94 19.27 13.41
C LYS A 150 14.21 20.23 12.27
N LEU A 151 15.39 20.07 11.69
CA LEU A 151 15.91 20.93 10.63
C LEU A 151 15.51 20.44 9.23
N PHE A 152 15.33 19.13 9.05
CA PHE A 152 15.00 18.54 7.76
C PHE A 152 14.20 17.23 7.92
N GLN A 153 13.40 16.90 6.91
CA GLN A 153 12.78 15.58 6.70
C GLN A 153 12.83 15.16 5.22
N GLU A 154 13.30 16.04 4.35
CA GLU A 154 13.44 15.81 2.93
C GLU A 154 14.53 14.77 2.67
N PRO A 155 14.28 13.75 1.81
CA PRO A 155 15.23 12.64 1.64
C PRO A 155 16.64 13.05 1.20
N TYR A 156 16.78 14.12 0.39
CA TYR A 156 18.09 14.59 -0.06
C TYR A 156 18.93 15.17 1.08
N ALA A 157 18.29 15.74 2.12
CA ALA A 157 18.98 16.35 3.25
C ALA A 157 19.68 15.31 4.14
N TYR A 158 19.21 14.05 4.14
CA TYR A 158 19.91 12.94 4.80
C TYR A 158 21.24 12.60 4.13
N ARG A 159 21.35 12.82 2.80
CA ARG A 159 22.62 12.71 2.09
C ARG A 159 23.52 13.91 2.38
N GLU A 160 22.97 15.12 2.31
CA GLU A 160 23.74 16.35 2.61
C GLU A 160 24.25 16.40 4.05
N LEU A 161 23.57 15.74 5.01
CA LEU A 161 24.05 15.64 6.38
C LEU A 161 25.44 15.01 6.46
N GLN A 162 25.75 14.07 5.58
CA GLN A 162 27.00 13.29 5.60
C GLN A 162 28.23 14.16 5.32
N ASP A 163 28.04 15.27 4.60
CA ASP A 163 29.09 16.24 4.31
C ASP A 163 29.21 17.33 5.39
N LYS A 164 28.38 17.29 6.45
CA LYS A 164 28.34 18.29 7.52
C LYS A 164 29.05 17.81 8.79
N PRO A 165 29.59 18.71 9.62
CA PRO A 165 30.19 18.34 10.91
C PRO A 165 29.25 17.54 11.81
N ASP A 166 27.95 17.81 11.72
CA ASP A 166 26.90 17.13 12.50
C ASP A 166 26.83 15.62 12.22
N TRP A 167 27.37 15.12 11.09
CA TRP A 167 27.47 13.70 10.79
C TRP A 167 28.22 12.91 11.87
N GLN A 168 29.20 13.54 12.53
CA GLN A 168 29.96 12.93 13.62
C GLN A 168 29.08 12.56 14.83
N ASN A 169 27.88 13.17 14.94
CA ASN A 169 26.92 12.87 16.00
C ASN A 169 26.02 11.66 15.67
N VAL A 170 26.06 11.15 14.43
CA VAL A 170 25.29 9.96 14.03
C VAL A 170 26.07 8.70 14.42
N PRO A 171 25.50 7.78 15.21
CA PRO A 171 26.18 6.53 15.56
C PRO A 171 26.55 5.71 14.32
N GLU A 172 27.75 5.15 14.29
CA GLU A 172 28.26 4.37 13.14
C GLU A 172 27.32 3.23 12.74
N LYS A 173 26.71 2.58 13.73
CA LYS A 173 25.70 1.53 13.51
C LYS A 173 24.49 1.98 12.68
N ASP A 174 24.16 3.27 12.69
CA ASP A 174 22.97 3.82 12.02
C ASP A 174 23.32 4.42 10.64
N HIS A 175 24.62 4.51 10.29
CA HIS A 175 25.08 5.13 9.05
C HIS A 175 24.42 4.50 7.82
N ASN A 176 24.33 3.17 7.78
CA ASN A 176 23.68 2.43 6.69
C ASN A 176 22.23 2.88 6.46
N MET A 177 21.48 3.12 7.54
CA MET A 177 20.09 3.56 7.42
C MET A 177 20.01 4.99 6.86
N TYR A 178 20.88 5.90 7.31
CA TYR A 178 20.98 7.26 6.77
C TYR A 178 21.38 7.26 5.28
N TYR A 179 22.31 6.40 4.87
CA TYR A 179 22.70 6.24 3.46
C TYR A 179 21.53 5.74 2.60
N SER A 180 20.66 4.90 3.17
CA SER A 180 19.54 4.27 2.46
C SER A 180 18.36 5.20 2.19
N VAL A 181 18.19 6.29 2.95
CA VAL A 181 17.02 7.17 2.84
C VAL A 181 16.84 7.70 1.42
N LEU A 182 17.85 8.36 0.86
CA LEU A 182 17.77 8.99 -0.46
C LEU A 182 17.50 7.98 -1.59
N PRO A 183 18.28 6.89 -1.77
CA PRO A 183 18.05 5.96 -2.87
C PRO A 183 16.68 5.28 -2.79
N VAL A 184 16.23 4.84 -1.60
CA VAL A 184 14.93 4.16 -1.44
C VAL A 184 13.77 5.15 -1.67
N CYS A 185 13.83 6.34 -1.07
CA CYS A 185 12.78 7.34 -1.27
C CYS A 185 12.72 7.80 -2.73
N ARG A 186 13.88 7.95 -3.40
CA ARG A 186 13.95 8.29 -4.83
C ARG A 186 13.30 7.20 -5.69
N TYR A 187 13.59 5.93 -5.42
CA TYR A 187 12.97 4.80 -6.13
C TYR A 187 11.45 4.84 -5.99
N MET A 188 10.93 5.02 -4.76
CA MET A 188 9.48 5.07 -4.52
C MET A 188 8.80 6.27 -5.20
N VAL A 189 9.48 7.42 -5.25
CA VAL A 189 9.01 8.57 -6.03
C VAL A 189 9.00 8.24 -7.52
N GLN A 190 10.08 7.66 -8.06
CA GLN A 190 10.16 7.29 -9.47
C GLN A 190 9.09 6.27 -9.85
N LEU A 191 8.84 5.26 -9.01
CA LEU A 191 7.77 4.28 -9.19
C LEU A 191 6.39 4.93 -9.25
N ARG A 192 6.10 5.88 -8.35
CA ARG A 192 4.84 6.63 -8.42
C ARG A 192 4.68 7.36 -9.76
N TYR A 193 5.76 7.99 -10.25
CA TYR A 193 5.72 8.74 -11.50
C TYR A 193 5.67 7.84 -12.74
N SER A 194 6.27 6.64 -12.71
CA SER A 194 6.11 5.66 -13.79
C SER A 194 4.69 5.08 -13.83
N LEU A 195 4.03 4.96 -12.67
CA LEU A 195 2.64 4.53 -12.53
C LEU A 195 1.63 5.69 -12.57
N LEU A 196 2.02 6.88 -13.04
CA LEU A 196 1.14 8.04 -13.03
C LEU A 196 -0.13 7.82 -13.86
N GLN A 197 -0.02 7.09 -14.97
CA GLN A 197 -1.17 6.73 -15.80
C GLN A 197 -2.19 5.87 -15.02
N LEU A 198 -1.73 4.82 -14.33
CA LEU A 198 -2.58 3.97 -13.48
C LEU A 198 -3.30 4.79 -12.40
N LEU A 199 -2.57 5.67 -11.71
CA LEU A 199 -3.15 6.51 -10.65
C LEU A 199 -4.17 7.52 -11.21
N TYR A 200 -3.91 8.06 -12.41
CA TYR A 200 -4.79 9.00 -13.07
C TYR A 200 -6.04 8.34 -13.65
N ASP A 201 -5.93 7.11 -14.16
CA ASP A 201 -7.07 6.29 -14.59
C ASP A 201 -7.94 5.92 -13.39
N ALA A 202 -7.34 5.62 -12.23
CA ALA A 202 -8.07 5.42 -10.99
C ALA A 202 -8.80 6.70 -10.53
N MET A 203 -8.21 7.89 -10.73
CA MET A 203 -8.88 9.18 -10.50
C MET A 203 -10.04 9.42 -11.46
N PHE A 204 -9.89 9.03 -12.73
CA PHE A 204 -10.96 9.12 -13.73
C PHE A 204 -12.12 8.19 -13.39
N GLU A 205 -11.82 6.94 -13.03
CA GLU A 205 -12.81 5.97 -12.57
C GLU A 205 -13.53 6.48 -11.31
N ASN A 206 -12.78 7.05 -10.36
CA ASN A 206 -13.36 7.67 -9.16
C ASN A 206 -14.39 8.76 -9.49
N MET A 207 -14.13 9.58 -10.51
CA MET A 207 -15.06 10.62 -10.94
C MET A 207 -16.39 10.06 -11.45
N ILE A 208 -16.37 8.88 -12.08
CA ILE A 208 -17.54 8.23 -12.67
C ILE A 208 -18.30 7.38 -11.63
N SER A 209 -17.59 6.54 -10.89
CA SER A 209 -18.20 5.50 -10.01
C SER A 209 -18.13 5.83 -8.52
N GLY A 210 -17.31 6.80 -8.12
CA GLY A 210 -17.01 7.08 -6.73
C GLY A 210 -16.03 6.11 -6.07
N LEU A 211 -15.56 5.07 -6.79
CA LEU A 211 -14.60 4.11 -6.23
C LEU A 211 -13.28 4.80 -5.85
N PRO A 212 -12.71 4.53 -4.66
CA PRO A 212 -11.43 5.10 -4.25
C PRO A 212 -10.28 4.73 -5.19
N ILE A 213 -9.27 5.62 -5.23
CA ILE A 213 -8.02 5.41 -5.96
C ILE A 213 -7.21 4.27 -5.31
N ALA A 214 -7.02 4.37 -3.98
CA ALA A 214 -6.54 3.29 -3.13
C ALA A 214 -7.74 2.62 -2.45
N ARG A 215 -7.93 1.33 -2.71
CA ARG A 215 -9.10 0.57 -2.30
C ARG A 215 -8.75 -0.35 -1.14
N SER A 216 -9.60 -0.32 -0.12
CA SER A 216 -9.62 -1.42 0.84
C SER A 216 -10.01 -2.70 0.11
N MET A 217 -9.38 -3.82 0.44
CA MET A 217 -9.69 -5.10 -0.19
C MET A 217 -11.18 -5.47 -0.07
N ILE A 218 -11.86 -5.00 0.98
CA ILE A 218 -13.29 -5.27 1.22
C ILE A 218 -14.18 -4.78 0.06
N ILE A 219 -13.82 -3.68 -0.60
CA ILE A 219 -14.61 -3.14 -1.72
C ILE A 219 -14.17 -3.64 -3.09
N THR A 220 -13.06 -4.37 -3.17
CA THR A 220 -12.59 -4.95 -4.45
C THR A 220 -13.23 -6.30 -4.73
N ASP A 221 -13.60 -7.07 -3.70
CA ASP A 221 -14.48 -8.23 -3.83
C ASP A 221 -15.52 -8.25 -2.70
N PRO A 222 -16.73 -7.68 -2.92
CA PRO A 222 -17.77 -7.65 -1.89
C PRO A 222 -18.34 -9.03 -1.58
N LEU A 223 -18.08 -10.05 -2.41
CA LEU A 223 -18.55 -11.42 -2.21
C LEU A 223 -17.58 -12.25 -1.35
N ASP A 224 -16.35 -11.78 -1.16
CA ASP A 224 -15.39 -12.44 -0.28
C ASP A 224 -15.63 -12.07 1.19
N ALA A 225 -16.39 -12.94 1.87
CA ALA A 225 -16.66 -12.82 3.29
C ALA A 225 -15.39 -12.90 4.18
N SER A 226 -14.25 -13.39 3.66
CA SER A 226 -13.00 -13.49 4.42
C SER A 226 -12.43 -12.12 4.83
N LEU A 227 -12.82 -11.06 4.13
CA LEU A 227 -12.28 -9.70 4.29
C LEU A 227 -12.95 -8.90 5.43
N TYR A 228 -14.08 -9.35 5.99
CA TYR A 228 -14.87 -8.55 6.94
C TYR A 228 -14.45 -8.70 8.42
N GLN A 229 -13.80 -9.80 8.82
CA GLN A 229 -13.40 -10.01 10.23
C GLN A 229 -12.15 -10.89 10.44
N ALA A 230 -11.96 -11.96 9.68
CA ALA A 230 -10.83 -12.89 9.88
C ALA A 230 -9.46 -12.26 9.55
N ASN A 231 -9.45 -11.21 8.72
CA ASN A 231 -8.25 -10.65 8.09
C ASN A 231 -8.07 -9.15 8.37
N GLN A 232 -8.57 -8.65 9.52
CA GLN A 232 -8.51 -7.21 9.85
C GLN A 232 -7.08 -6.65 9.84
N ALA A 233 -6.09 -7.46 10.19
CA ALA A 233 -4.68 -7.09 10.12
C ALA A 233 -4.25 -6.70 8.69
N TYR A 234 -4.78 -7.40 7.68
CA TYR A 234 -4.48 -7.18 6.26
C TYR A 234 -5.35 -6.07 5.67
N THR A 235 -6.66 -6.06 5.96
CA THR A 235 -7.59 -5.08 5.38
C THR A 235 -7.38 -3.65 5.88
N ARG A 236 -6.66 -3.49 7.01
CA ARG A 236 -6.24 -2.18 7.54
C ARG A 236 -4.86 -1.72 7.07
N SER A 237 -4.02 -2.63 6.59
CA SER A 237 -2.60 -2.37 6.28
C SER A 237 -2.27 -2.44 4.80
N GLN A 238 -3.00 -3.25 4.03
CA GLN A 238 -2.82 -3.48 2.61
C GLN A 238 -3.92 -2.77 1.82
N TYR A 239 -3.60 -2.38 0.59
CA TYR A 239 -4.56 -1.72 -0.30
C TYR A 239 -4.29 -2.04 -1.76
N LEU A 240 -5.34 -2.02 -2.57
CA LEU A 240 -5.23 -2.13 -4.02
C LEU A 240 -5.20 -0.74 -4.64
N VAL A 241 -4.28 -0.48 -5.56
CA VAL A 241 -4.41 0.63 -6.49
C VAL A 241 -5.29 0.13 -7.64
N ARG A 242 -6.50 0.70 -7.73
CA ARG A 242 -7.56 0.20 -8.63
C ARG A 242 -7.82 -1.30 -8.39
N ASN A 243 -7.65 -2.15 -9.40
CA ASN A 243 -7.77 -3.61 -9.31
C ASN A 243 -6.46 -4.31 -9.69
N ASP A 244 -5.40 -3.55 -9.94
CA ASP A 244 -4.25 -4.00 -10.72
C ASP A 244 -3.02 -4.25 -9.84
N LEU A 245 -2.89 -3.54 -8.72
CA LEU A 245 -1.67 -3.57 -7.89
C LEU A 245 -1.99 -3.63 -6.40
N LEU A 246 -1.67 -4.75 -5.76
CA LEU A 246 -1.75 -4.90 -4.30
C LEU A 246 -0.48 -4.34 -3.66
N VAL A 247 -0.66 -3.41 -2.72
CA VAL A 247 0.42 -2.81 -1.93
C VAL A 247 0.33 -3.31 -0.49
N ALA A 248 1.41 -3.92 -0.01
CA ALA A 248 1.53 -4.50 1.32
C ALA A 248 2.72 -3.90 2.10
N PRO A 249 2.55 -2.70 2.69
CA PRO A 249 3.63 -2.01 3.37
C PRO A 249 4.03 -2.64 4.72
N ALA A 250 5.30 -2.49 5.08
CA ALA A 250 5.81 -2.84 6.42
C ALA A 250 5.51 -1.69 7.39
N LEU A 251 4.49 -1.87 8.23
CA LEU A 251 3.97 -0.84 9.15
C LEU A 251 4.53 -0.89 10.57
N PHE A 252 5.44 -1.83 10.84
CA PHE A 252 6.02 -2.03 12.16
C PHE A 252 7.52 -1.87 12.11
N LYS A 253 8.09 -1.34 13.21
CA LYS A 253 9.54 -1.27 13.37
C LYS A 253 10.10 -2.69 13.31
N GLN A 254 11.14 -2.87 12.53
CA GLN A 254 11.82 -4.14 12.49
C GLN A 254 12.47 -4.37 13.88
N SER A 255 12.23 -5.53 14.52
CA SER A 255 12.79 -5.74 15.86
C SER A 255 14.32 -5.72 15.77
N GLU A 256 15.00 -5.23 16.83
CA GLU A 256 16.48 -5.11 16.85
C GLU A 256 17.19 -6.45 16.62
N ASN A 257 16.50 -7.58 16.81
CA ASN A 257 17.01 -8.94 16.53
C ASN A 257 16.70 -9.45 15.11
N SER A 258 16.05 -8.64 14.28
CA SER A 258 15.68 -9.00 12.91
C SER A 258 15.97 -7.89 11.92
N LEU A 259 16.99 -7.06 12.18
CA LEU A 259 17.61 -6.19 11.17
C LEU A 259 17.73 -6.95 9.84
N ARG A 260 16.93 -6.56 8.84
CA ARG A 260 17.33 -6.80 7.45
C ARG A 260 18.40 -5.75 7.21
N ASP A 261 19.65 -6.17 7.37
CA ASP A 261 20.83 -5.32 7.19
C ASP A 261 20.96 -4.70 5.79
N SER A 262 20.05 -5.00 4.88
CA SER A 262 19.99 -4.33 3.59
C SER A 262 18.63 -4.55 2.90
N VAL A 263 18.15 -3.53 2.20
CA VAL A 263 17.64 -3.76 0.84
C VAL A 263 18.90 -4.04 0.03
N PRO A 264 19.06 -5.19 -0.63
CA PRO A 264 20.31 -5.53 -1.30
C PRO A 264 20.74 -4.40 -2.24
N ASP A 265 21.76 -3.65 -1.83
CA ASP A 265 22.42 -2.70 -2.71
C ASP A 265 23.43 -3.50 -3.53
N ARG A 266 23.01 -3.95 -4.71
CA ARG A 266 23.85 -4.74 -5.62
C ARG A 266 25.01 -3.95 -6.22
N THR A 267 25.15 -2.66 -5.92
CA THR A 267 26.36 -1.90 -6.24
C THR A 267 27.48 -2.10 -5.21
N ARG A 268 27.21 -2.81 -4.11
CA ARG A 268 28.22 -3.27 -3.16
C ARG A 268 28.81 -4.61 -3.62
N ASP A 269 30.10 -4.80 -3.38
CA ASP A 269 30.82 -6.05 -3.62
C ASP A 269 30.51 -7.14 -2.56
N ASP A 270 29.49 -6.97 -1.71
CA ASP A 270 29.17 -7.88 -0.60
C ASP A 270 28.44 -9.15 -1.09
N LYS A 271 29.23 -10.09 -1.60
CA LYS A 271 28.75 -11.39 -2.11
C LYS A 271 28.07 -12.28 -1.05
N ASP A 272 28.10 -11.89 0.23
CA ASP A 272 27.70 -12.69 1.39
C ASP A 272 26.40 -12.22 2.09
N ALA A 273 25.69 -11.22 1.54
CA ALA A 273 24.42 -10.78 2.11
C ALA A 273 23.35 -11.91 2.07
N PRO A 274 22.57 -12.10 3.15
CA PRO A 274 21.57 -13.17 3.20
C PRO A 274 20.46 -12.94 2.16
N PRO A 275 19.93 -14.00 1.53
CA PRO A 275 18.89 -13.88 0.51
C PRO A 275 17.62 -13.23 1.05
N ASN A 276 16.96 -12.41 0.23
CA ASN A 276 15.70 -11.78 0.59
C ASN A 276 14.53 -12.73 0.28
N GLN A 277 14.21 -13.59 1.25
CA GLN A 277 13.11 -14.54 1.09
C GLN A 277 11.77 -13.83 0.85
N ILE A 278 11.17 -14.08 -0.31
CA ILE A 278 9.89 -13.52 -0.71
C ILE A 278 8.77 -14.27 0.01
N THR A 279 7.85 -13.51 0.61
CA THR A 279 6.62 -14.04 1.20
C THR A 279 5.44 -13.77 0.26
N ILE A 280 4.79 -14.83 -0.24
CA ILE A 280 3.61 -14.77 -1.10
C ILE A 280 2.38 -15.08 -0.26
N ASN A 281 1.37 -14.21 -0.30
CA ASN A 281 0.14 -14.39 0.46
C ASN A 281 -0.98 -14.90 -0.46
N VAL A 282 -1.58 -16.03 -0.10
CA VAL A 282 -2.66 -16.69 -0.83
C VAL A 282 -3.93 -16.59 0.01
N TYR A 283 -4.81 -15.67 -0.35
CA TYR A 283 -6.07 -15.43 0.35
C TYR A 283 -7.18 -16.38 -0.12
N PRO A 284 -8.22 -16.63 0.70
CA PRO A 284 -9.41 -17.34 0.24
C PRO A 284 -10.03 -16.61 -0.95
N GLY A 285 -10.59 -17.34 -1.91
CA GLY A 285 -11.17 -16.69 -3.08
C GLY A 285 -11.53 -17.65 -4.20
N LYS A 286 -12.02 -17.09 -5.32
CA LYS A 286 -12.31 -17.81 -6.56
C LYS A 286 -11.02 -18.34 -7.20
N ASN A 287 -11.18 -19.24 -8.17
CA ASN A 287 -10.05 -19.70 -8.99
C ASN A 287 -9.38 -18.49 -9.63
N ASN A 288 -8.05 -18.44 -9.59
CA ASN A 288 -7.30 -17.33 -10.18
C ASN A 288 -5.91 -17.77 -10.66
N THR A 289 -5.35 -17.00 -11.57
CA THR A 289 -3.99 -17.18 -12.07
C THR A 289 -3.23 -15.88 -11.90
N TYR A 290 -2.01 -15.96 -11.35
CA TYR A 290 -1.14 -14.82 -11.12
C TYR A 290 0.23 -15.09 -11.74
N ASP A 291 0.71 -14.12 -12.52
CA ASP A 291 2.06 -14.12 -13.05
C ASP A 291 2.90 -13.12 -12.26
N MET A 292 3.99 -13.59 -11.67
CA MET A 292 4.96 -12.78 -10.94
C MET A 292 6.27 -12.75 -11.73
N TYR A 293 6.81 -11.56 -11.98
CA TYR A 293 8.15 -11.38 -12.54
C TYR A 293 9.06 -10.83 -11.44
N LEU A 294 10.15 -11.54 -11.13
CA LEU A 294 11.11 -11.07 -10.13
C LEU A 294 12.05 -10.05 -10.76
N ASP A 295 12.00 -8.82 -10.28
CA ASP A 295 12.93 -7.73 -10.63
C ASP A 295 14.25 -7.90 -9.87
N ASP A 296 15.37 -7.82 -10.58
CA ASP A 296 16.71 -8.06 -10.04
C ASP A 296 17.38 -6.77 -9.57
N GLY A 297 16.68 -5.64 -9.73
CA GLY A 297 17.12 -4.31 -9.30
C GLY A 297 18.30 -3.76 -10.11
N VAL A 298 18.74 -4.45 -11.17
CA VAL A 298 19.91 -4.09 -11.99
C VAL A 298 19.57 -4.08 -13.47
N SER A 299 18.85 -5.09 -13.93
CA SER A 299 18.43 -5.28 -15.32
C SER A 299 17.26 -4.35 -15.62
N ARG A 300 17.49 -3.43 -16.56
CA ARG A 300 16.47 -2.49 -17.07
C ARG A 300 15.47 -3.14 -18.02
N GLU A 301 15.58 -4.45 -18.24
CA GLU A 301 14.98 -5.17 -19.38
C GLU A 301 14.32 -6.51 -18.97
N SER A 302 14.01 -6.71 -17.69
CA SER A 302 13.49 -7.97 -17.10
C SER A 302 12.05 -8.34 -17.49
N ALA A 303 11.40 -7.58 -18.38
CA ALA A 303 10.00 -7.74 -18.75
C ALA A 303 9.84 -8.58 -20.04
N PRO A 304 8.75 -9.36 -20.18
CA PRO A 304 8.50 -10.13 -21.40
C PRO A 304 8.42 -9.20 -22.63
N GLY A 305 8.88 -9.71 -23.78
CA GLY A 305 8.97 -8.97 -25.03
C GLY A 305 7.62 -8.47 -25.59
N SER A 306 7.68 -7.87 -26.78
CA SER A 306 6.59 -7.13 -27.44
C SER A 306 5.22 -7.83 -27.48
N ALA A 307 5.14 -9.16 -27.39
CA ALA A 307 3.90 -9.93 -27.35
C ALA A 307 3.02 -9.59 -26.13
N TYR A 308 3.59 -9.45 -24.93
CA TYR A 308 2.83 -9.05 -23.73
C TYR A 308 2.42 -7.58 -23.79
N LEU A 309 3.30 -6.71 -24.30
CA LEU A 309 2.98 -5.30 -24.51
C LEU A 309 1.92 -5.11 -25.61
N SER A 310 1.85 -6.01 -26.59
CA SER A 310 0.86 -5.98 -27.68
C SER A 310 -0.52 -6.53 -27.29
N SER A 311 -0.62 -7.27 -26.18
CA SER A 311 -1.90 -7.73 -25.63
C SER A 311 -2.52 -6.70 -24.66
N LEU A 312 -1.73 -5.72 -24.22
CA LEU A 312 -2.23 -4.54 -23.50
C LEU A 312 -2.92 -3.60 -24.51
N SER A 313 -4.17 -3.26 -24.23
CA SER A 313 -4.96 -2.38 -25.09
C SER A 313 -4.35 -0.97 -25.12
N ALA A 314 -3.71 -0.63 -26.25
CA ALA A 314 -3.32 0.70 -26.71
C ALA A 314 -2.99 1.74 -25.61
N GLY A 315 -1.84 1.59 -24.96
CA GLY A 315 -1.17 2.67 -24.24
C GLY A 315 -0.46 3.66 -25.20
N PRO A 316 0.03 4.81 -24.70
CA PRO A 316 0.59 5.86 -25.54
C PRO A 316 1.80 5.35 -26.34
N GLN A 317 1.69 5.39 -27.66
CA GLN A 317 2.57 4.79 -28.66
C GLN A 317 4.02 5.31 -28.72
N GLY A 318 4.47 6.09 -27.72
CA GLY A 318 5.77 6.77 -27.73
C GLY A 318 6.88 6.11 -26.89
N LEU A 319 6.60 5.04 -26.15
CA LEU A 319 7.59 4.32 -25.32
C LEU A 319 8.03 2.97 -25.91
N VAL A 320 7.37 2.49 -26.97
CA VAL A 320 7.60 1.16 -27.53
C VAL A 320 8.84 1.12 -28.43
N ASP A 321 9.17 2.22 -29.10
CA ASP A 321 10.21 2.25 -30.15
C ASP A 321 11.63 2.56 -29.64
N ALA A 322 11.81 2.89 -28.35
CA ALA A 322 13.13 3.18 -27.79
C ALA A 322 13.86 1.93 -27.25
N TYR A 323 13.17 0.78 -27.15
CA TYR A 323 13.65 -0.39 -26.42
C TYR A 323 13.63 -1.70 -27.24
N SER A 324 13.39 -1.63 -28.55
CA SER A 324 13.21 -2.82 -29.41
C SER A 324 14.50 -3.31 -30.08
N GLY A 325 15.68 -2.98 -29.53
CA GLY A 325 16.96 -3.18 -30.21
C GLY A 325 17.82 -4.35 -29.72
N ASP A 326 17.59 -4.85 -28.50
CA ASP A 326 18.47 -5.87 -27.92
C ASP A 326 17.94 -7.30 -28.18
N THR A 327 18.66 -8.03 -29.01
CA THR A 327 18.36 -9.44 -29.30
C THR A 327 18.61 -10.37 -28.11
N GLU A 328 19.40 -9.97 -27.11
CA GLU A 328 19.64 -10.72 -25.86
C GLU A 328 18.52 -10.53 -24.83
N ALA A 329 17.81 -9.39 -24.84
CA ALA A 329 16.65 -9.10 -23.98
C ALA A 329 15.48 -10.08 -24.17
N ASN A 330 15.44 -10.78 -25.30
CA ASN A 330 14.52 -11.89 -25.52
C ASN A 330 14.88 -13.09 -24.62
N SER A 331 14.28 -13.13 -23.43
CA SER A 331 14.15 -14.30 -22.54
C SER A 331 15.14 -14.43 -21.38
N ILE A 332 15.57 -13.34 -20.75
CA ILE A 332 16.22 -13.40 -19.41
C ILE A 332 15.22 -12.85 -18.38
N PHE A 333 14.30 -13.69 -17.90
CA PHE A 333 13.29 -13.28 -16.94
C PHE A 333 12.99 -14.38 -15.92
N ARG A 334 12.70 -13.94 -14.69
CA ARG A 334 12.35 -14.80 -13.56
C ARG A 334 10.83 -14.79 -13.40
N HIS A 335 10.16 -15.58 -14.23
CA HIS A 335 8.70 -15.73 -14.17
C HIS A 335 8.31 -16.83 -13.19
N VAL A 336 7.42 -16.50 -12.27
CA VAL A 336 6.76 -17.47 -11.39
C VAL A 336 5.26 -17.35 -11.63
N LYS A 337 4.66 -18.44 -12.08
CA LYS A 337 3.23 -18.55 -12.32
C LYS A 337 2.56 -19.27 -11.16
N PHE A 338 1.46 -18.71 -10.69
CA PHE A 338 0.62 -19.29 -9.65
C PHE A 338 -0.77 -19.54 -10.22
N GLU A 339 -1.25 -20.77 -10.12
CA GLU A 339 -2.62 -21.11 -10.47
C GLU A 339 -3.32 -21.65 -9.24
N GLN A 340 -4.35 -20.95 -8.78
CA GLN A 340 -5.17 -21.34 -7.64
C GLN A 340 -6.51 -21.87 -8.13
N THR A 341 -6.90 -23.02 -7.61
CA THR A 341 -8.27 -23.51 -7.67
C THR A 341 -8.82 -23.73 -6.27
N THR A 342 -10.11 -23.44 -6.08
CA THR A 342 -10.80 -23.59 -4.80
C THR A 342 -11.98 -24.53 -5.00
N THR A 343 -12.03 -25.61 -4.23
CA THR A 343 -13.16 -26.55 -4.22
C THR A 343 -13.74 -26.65 -2.83
N ARG A 344 -15.06 -26.81 -2.76
CA ARG A 344 -15.80 -27.00 -1.51
C ARG A 344 -16.45 -28.36 -1.56
N GLN A 345 -16.11 -29.23 -0.61
CA GLN A 345 -16.59 -30.61 -0.57
C GLN A 345 -17.03 -30.99 0.84
N PHE A 346 -18.02 -31.89 0.92
CA PHE A 346 -18.41 -32.50 2.17
C PHE A 346 -17.62 -33.81 2.33
N ALA A 347 -16.79 -33.90 3.36
CA ALA A 347 -15.92 -35.06 3.58
C ALA A 347 -15.85 -35.39 5.08
N LYS A 348 -16.07 -36.67 5.43
CA LYS A 348 -16.04 -37.17 6.82
C LYS A 348 -16.92 -36.34 7.78
N ASP A 349 -18.18 -36.14 7.41
CA ASP A 349 -19.19 -35.39 8.18
C ASP A 349 -18.89 -33.91 8.46
N GLN A 350 -17.94 -33.32 7.74
CA GLN A 350 -17.58 -31.90 7.85
C GLN A 350 -17.43 -31.26 6.46
N LEU A 351 -17.91 -30.02 6.31
CA LEU A 351 -17.67 -29.24 5.10
C LEU A 351 -16.22 -28.76 5.10
N ARG A 352 -15.52 -28.90 3.97
CA ARG A 352 -14.12 -28.49 3.83
C ARG A 352 -13.93 -27.64 2.58
N ASP A 353 -13.13 -26.60 2.70
CA ASP A 353 -12.58 -25.88 1.56
C ASP A 353 -11.18 -26.41 1.29
N THR A 354 -10.95 -26.86 0.06
CA THR A 354 -9.64 -27.29 -0.43
C THR A 354 -9.16 -26.30 -1.46
N ARG A 355 -7.99 -25.70 -1.21
CA ARG A 355 -7.30 -24.85 -2.17
C ARG A 355 -6.11 -25.59 -2.73
N CYS A 356 -6.09 -25.71 -4.05
CA CYS A 356 -4.97 -26.27 -4.79
C CYS A 356 -4.23 -25.11 -5.46
N LEU A 357 -2.98 -24.88 -5.08
CA LEU A 357 -2.08 -23.90 -5.69
C LEU A 357 -1.01 -24.64 -6.48
N THR A 358 -0.95 -24.39 -7.78
CA THR A 358 0.14 -24.82 -8.64
C THR A 358 1.12 -23.67 -8.81
N VAL A 359 2.37 -23.88 -8.38
CA VAL A 359 3.48 -22.95 -8.55
C VAL A 359 4.37 -23.47 -9.65
N SER A 360 4.55 -22.69 -10.71
CA SER A 360 5.45 -23.00 -11.82
C SER A 360 6.51 -21.92 -11.94
N THR A 361 7.77 -22.32 -12.03
CA THR A 361 8.93 -21.42 -12.07
C THR A 361 9.70 -21.49 -13.40
N PRO A 362 9.07 -21.23 -14.56
CA PRO A 362 9.73 -21.33 -15.87
C PRO A 362 10.68 -20.14 -16.10
N TRP A 363 11.77 -20.05 -15.34
CA TRP A 363 12.75 -18.98 -15.50
C TRP A 363 13.55 -19.20 -16.77
N ALA A 364 13.54 -18.21 -17.65
CA ALA A 364 14.31 -18.27 -18.88
C ALA A 364 15.72 -17.73 -18.62
N LYS A 365 16.75 -18.54 -18.92
CA LYS A 365 18.18 -18.18 -18.87
C LYS A 365 18.72 -17.76 -17.47
N TYR A 366 18.01 -18.08 -16.38
CA TYR A 366 18.45 -17.84 -14.99
C TYR A 366 18.75 -19.19 -14.31
N THR A 367 19.91 -19.34 -13.66
CA THR A 367 20.28 -20.62 -13.01
C THR A 367 19.72 -20.72 -11.59
N ASP A 368 19.56 -21.95 -11.09
CA ASP A 368 19.08 -22.22 -9.73
C ASP A 368 19.94 -21.52 -8.69
N GLU A 369 21.27 -21.50 -8.86
CA GLU A 369 22.18 -20.83 -7.94
C GLU A 369 21.95 -19.32 -7.89
N GLN A 370 21.68 -18.70 -9.04
CA GLN A 370 21.41 -17.28 -9.13
C GLN A 370 20.07 -16.93 -8.46
N VAL A 371 19.02 -17.74 -8.65
CA VAL A 371 17.74 -17.48 -8.00
C VAL A 371 17.83 -17.73 -6.49
N LYS A 372 18.50 -18.81 -6.06
CA LYS A 372 18.69 -19.10 -4.63
C LYS A 372 19.49 -18.03 -3.91
N LYS A 373 20.48 -17.41 -4.58
CA LYS A 373 21.20 -16.26 -4.06
C LYS A 373 20.27 -15.07 -3.80
N ASP A 374 19.28 -14.88 -4.66
CA ASP A 374 18.48 -13.66 -4.69
C ASP A 374 17.27 -13.72 -3.77
N VAL A 375 16.50 -14.82 -3.86
CA VAL A 375 15.24 -15.00 -3.12
C VAL A 375 15.31 -16.10 -2.08
N GLY A 376 16.46 -16.77 -1.97
CA GLY A 376 16.67 -17.85 -1.01
C GLY A 376 16.32 -19.22 -1.58
N PRO A 377 16.58 -20.29 -0.81
CA PRO A 377 16.38 -21.66 -1.26
C PRO A 377 14.92 -22.05 -1.45
N GLU A 378 13.99 -21.30 -0.86
CA GLU A 378 12.56 -21.61 -0.82
C GLU A 378 11.70 -20.35 -0.94
N TYR A 379 10.58 -20.41 -1.67
CA TYR A 379 9.51 -19.43 -1.57
C TYR A 379 8.70 -19.68 -0.30
N ARG A 380 8.43 -18.62 0.47
CA ARG A 380 7.53 -18.69 1.63
C ARG A 380 6.11 -18.33 1.18
N ILE A 381 5.21 -19.32 1.14
CA ILE A 381 3.81 -19.13 0.72
C ILE A 381 2.91 -19.22 1.95
N VAL A 382 2.02 -18.24 2.14
CA VAL A 382 1.12 -18.17 3.30
C VAL A 382 -0.32 -18.32 2.82
N PHE A 383 -0.94 -19.44 3.14
CA PHE A 383 -2.36 -19.73 2.89
C PHE A 383 -3.20 -19.19 4.05
N TRP A 384 -3.90 -18.09 3.82
CA TRP A 384 -4.84 -17.51 4.80
C TRP A 384 -6.16 -18.24 4.75
N HIS A 385 -6.70 -18.71 5.87
CA HIS A 385 -7.93 -19.51 5.88
C HIS A 385 -9.16 -18.65 6.14
N SER A 386 -10.27 -18.89 5.43
CA SER A 386 -11.50 -18.16 5.68
C SER A 386 -12.20 -18.72 6.92
N SER A 387 -12.60 -17.84 7.85
CA SER A 387 -13.69 -18.16 8.77
C SER A 387 -14.90 -17.32 8.38
N LYS A 388 -15.97 -17.94 7.89
CA LYS A 388 -17.28 -17.27 7.99
C LYS A 388 -17.63 -17.29 9.47
N TRP A 389 -17.72 -16.09 10.08
CA TRP A 389 -18.13 -15.78 11.46
C TRP A 389 -17.08 -15.83 12.60
N PRO A 390 -17.20 -14.94 13.62
CA PRO A 390 -16.18 -14.72 14.65
C PRO A 390 -16.46 -15.46 15.96
N SER A 391 -16.51 -16.79 16.05
CA SER A 391 -16.58 -17.43 17.40
C SER A 391 -16.32 -18.93 17.50
N ALA A 392 -15.38 -19.50 16.76
CA ALA A 392 -14.78 -20.78 17.15
C ALA A 392 -13.30 -20.76 16.79
N GLU A 393 -12.45 -21.24 17.71
CA GLU A 393 -11.05 -21.54 17.42
C GLU A 393 -11.04 -22.44 16.18
N MET A 394 -10.37 -21.98 15.12
CA MET A 394 -10.18 -22.82 13.94
C MET A 394 -9.12 -23.86 14.31
N ASP A 395 -9.54 -25.12 14.42
CA ASP A 395 -8.62 -26.20 14.70
C ASP A 395 -7.80 -26.53 13.44
N LEU A 396 -6.61 -25.94 13.33
CA LEU A 396 -5.72 -26.23 12.21
C LEU A 396 -5.00 -27.57 12.35
N SER A 397 -5.20 -28.34 13.43
CA SER A 397 -4.73 -29.74 13.48
C SER A 397 -5.45 -30.60 12.43
N ALA A 398 -6.62 -30.15 11.97
CA ALA A 398 -7.34 -30.75 10.87
C ALA A 398 -6.84 -30.30 9.50
N VAL A 399 -5.94 -29.32 9.36
CA VAL A 399 -5.43 -28.89 8.05
C VAL A 399 -4.63 -30.02 7.42
N ILE A 400 -5.00 -30.38 6.18
CA ILE A 400 -4.26 -31.35 5.38
C ILE A 400 -3.50 -30.56 4.33
N VAL A 401 -2.17 -30.66 4.36
CA VAL A 401 -1.29 -30.15 3.30
C VAL A 401 -0.78 -31.34 2.50
N ASN A 402 -1.26 -31.49 1.28
CA ASN A 402 -0.66 -32.42 0.32
C ASN A 402 0.15 -31.58 -0.66
N ALA A 403 1.43 -31.88 -0.81
CA ALA A 403 2.24 -31.22 -1.82
C ALA A 403 3.00 -32.24 -2.66
N ASN A 404 3.14 -31.94 -3.95
CA ASN A 404 4.05 -32.63 -4.83
C ASN A 404 4.95 -31.60 -5.53
N PRO A 405 6.27 -31.57 -5.26
CA PRO A 405 6.99 -32.41 -4.30
C PRO A 405 6.55 -32.15 -2.85
N GLU A 406 6.89 -33.05 -1.92
CA GLU A 406 6.63 -32.84 -0.49
C GLU A 406 7.35 -31.57 -0.02
N VAL A 407 6.63 -30.75 0.75
CA VAL A 407 7.10 -29.44 1.21
C VAL A 407 7.00 -29.32 2.72
N ARG A 408 7.91 -28.55 3.30
CA ARG A 408 7.77 -28.11 4.69
C ARG A 408 6.53 -27.22 4.81
N HIS A 409 5.78 -27.39 5.89
CA HIS A 409 4.65 -26.54 6.21
C HIS A 409 4.47 -26.39 7.73
N GLU A 410 3.87 -25.28 8.14
CA GLU A 410 3.55 -24.95 9.52
C GLU A 410 2.18 -24.26 9.55
N SER A 411 1.33 -24.57 10.53
CA SER A 411 0.02 -23.96 10.70
C SER A 411 -0.02 -23.14 11.98
N ASP A 412 -0.51 -21.90 11.90
CA ASP A 412 -0.67 -20.99 13.02
C ASP A 412 -2.15 -20.71 13.27
N ASN A 413 -2.68 -21.25 14.38
CA ASN A 413 -4.08 -21.12 14.78
C ASN A 413 -4.49 -19.67 15.07
N ALA A 414 -3.57 -18.85 15.62
CA ALA A 414 -3.85 -17.47 15.98
C ALA A 414 -3.94 -16.58 14.74
N LEU A 415 -3.03 -16.82 13.77
CA LEU A 415 -3.04 -16.14 12.48
C LEU A 415 -4.07 -16.74 11.50
N ARG A 416 -4.58 -17.94 11.77
CA ARG A 416 -5.47 -18.69 10.86
C ARG A 416 -4.82 -18.86 9.48
N ALA A 417 -3.56 -19.24 9.48
CA ALA A 417 -2.78 -19.40 8.26
C ALA A 417 -1.95 -20.67 8.29
N THR A 418 -1.69 -21.22 7.10
CA THR A 418 -0.71 -22.28 6.90
C THR A 418 0.40 -21.75 6.01
N VAL A 419 1.61 -21.76 6.53
CA VAL A 419 2.82 -21.38 5.80
C VAL A 419 3.39 -22.64 5.16
N VAL A 420 3.78 -22.54 3.90
CA VAL A 420 4.36 -23.61 3.10
C VAL A 420 5.64 -23.07 2.46
N TRP A 421 6.70 -23.88 2.44
CA TRP A 421 7.97 -23.52 1.84
C TRP A 421 8.21 -24.36 0.59
N VAL A 422 8.20 -23.70 -0.56
CA VAL A 422 8.35 -24.35 -1.86
C VAL A 422 9.77 -24.15 -2.37
N PRO A 423 10.52 -25.22 -2.73
CA PRO A 423 11.86 -25.08 -3.28
C PRO A 423 11.92 -24.16 -4.50
N VAL A 424 13.06 -23.49 -4.65
CA VAL A 424 13.36 -22.57 -5.74
C VAL A 424 14.29 -23.30 -6.72
N ASP A 425 13.72 -24.08 -7.65
CA ASP A 425 14.45 -24.71 -8.75
C ASP A 425 13.78 -24.43 -10.12
N ALA A 426 14.55 -24.49 -11.21
CA ALA A 426 14.18 -24.05 -12.56
C ALA A 426 13.00 -24.80 -13.21
N ASN A 427 12.56 -25.91 -12.61
CA ASN A 427 11.47 -26.75 -13.11
C ASN A 427 10.48 -27.14 -12.01
N VAL A 428 10.37 -26.35 -10.94
CA VAL A 428 9.38 -26.63 -9.90
C VAL A 428 7.98 -26.46 -10.50
N ASN A 429 7.23 -27.55 -10.47
CA ASN A 429 5.79 -27.55 -10.66
C ASN A 429 5.17 -28.10 -9.37
N ALA A 430 5.13 -27.24 -8.34
CA ALA A 430 4.65 -27.62 -7.03
C ALA A 430 3.14 -27.49 -6.98
N THR A 431 2.43 -28.59 -6.75
CA THR A 431 0.99 -28.55 -6.46
C THR A 431 0.80 -28.67 -4.96
N ILE A 432 0.19 -27.67 -4.34
CA ILE A 432 -0.02 -27.60 -2.90
C ILE A 432 -1.53 -27.55 -2.64
N GLU A 433 -2.07 -28.61 -2.08
CA GLU A 433 -3.43 -28.70 -1.63
C GLU A 433 -3.50 -28.43 -0.13
N VAL A 434 -4.19 -27.36 0.27
CA VAL A 434 -4.49 -27.05 1.65
C VAL A 434 -5.98 -27.20 1.89
N SER A 435 -6.38 -28.26 2.60
CA SER A 435 -7.77 -28.55 2.95
C SER A 435 -8.06 -28.26 4.42
N TYR A 436 -9.02 -27.39 4.68
CA TYR A 436 -9.37 -26.96 6.03
C TYR A 436 -10.88 -27.03 6.29
N PRO A 437 -11.29 -27.30 7.55
CA PRO A 437 -12.69 -27.38 7.91
C PRO A 437 -13.41 -26.03 7.83
N VAL A 438 -14.69 -26.06 7.47
CA VAL A 438 -15.58 -24.90 7.39
C VAL A 438 -16.83 -25.19 8.22
N SER A 439 -17.22 -24.26 9.08
CA SER A 439 -18.43 -24.40 9.90
C SER A 439 -19.71 -24.23 9.06
N TYR A 440 -20.71 -25.08 9.32
CA TYR A 440 -22.07 -24.94 8.79
C TYR A 440 -22.78 -23.81 9.54
N HIS A 441 -23.15 -22.73 8.85
CA HIS A 441 -24.32 -21.90 9.16
C HIS A 441 -24.85 -21.23 7.89
#